data_AF-A0A1L8CWM5-F1
#
_entry.id   AF-A0A1L8CWM5-F1
#
_cell.length_a   1.000
_cell.length_b   1.000
_cell.length_c   1.000
_cell.angle_alpha   90.00
_cell.angle_beta   90.00
_cell.angle_gamma   90.00
#
_symmetry.space_group_name_H-M   'P 1'
#
loop_
_entity.id
_entity.type
_entity.pdbx_description
1 polymer ?
#
loop_
_entity_poly.entity_id
_entity_poly.type
_entity_poly.pdbx_seq_one_letter_code
_entity_poly.pdbx_strand_id
1 'polypeptide(L)'
;MPLGGENLVGYVCKYTPVEIIEAFGEKPVRIESGCKSYERAEALLHTNTCSFVKGVLENIIENNIEEVILTSCCDSIKRLYDVLKDRVKFIYILDLPRKKDTFAVDVFYKEIIKFIDAYKAFKKKGFTVENFLKILEDKSSFKKTQKSSESIAILGARLKDDVVEKIKNSCSVNIINFTCTGEDRIFNIESEDNLLKGYAASLLNLTPCMRMAEDRSKFFYKDFKGIIYNTIKFCDYYSYEYAEMKSQLNIPFLKIETDYTDSNSGQILTRIDAFFEATDIKKMEQKKAKKGYFAGIDSGSTSTNVVIIDENKNIISYSIIPTGPKALESAFKAFEIALNNAGIKEKDITSIVATGYGRVSIPFAEKMVTEITCHGKGAFFIDNRVRTVIDIGGQDSKVIRLDESGNVIDFVMNDKCSAGTGRFLEVMSRTLGISIHEMAKVHAEVKENITITSMCTVFAESEVISLIAQNKDQKDIIHALNKSVASKAVSLVDRIGRKGKYMMTGGVAKNQGVVTAIESKLGEKLVIPAEPQIIGALGAALIAFEGTNG
;
A
#
# COMPACT_ATOMS: atom_id res chain seq x y z
N MET A 1 0.61 20.47 8.88
CA MET A 1 0.19 21.81 9.36
C MET A 1 -0.16 22.65 8.15
N PRO A 2 -1.27 23.43 8.16
CA PRO A 2 -1.58 24.31 7.04
C PRO A 2 -0.48 25.36 6.89
N LEU A 3 0.05 25.49 5.67
CA LEU A 3 1.14 26.39 5.31
C LEU A 3 0.65 27.84 5.07
N GLY A 4 -0.32 28.31 5.85
CA GLY A 4 -0.89 29.66 5.70
C GLY A 4 -0.27 30.64 6.70
N GLY A 5 0.70 31.43 6.26
CA GLY A 5 1.31 32.51 7.03
C GLY A 5 1.99 33.52 6.11
N GLU A 6 1.97 34.80 6.47
CA GLU A 6 2.75 35.84 5.79
C GLU A 6 4.25 35.47 5.87
N ASN A 7 4.96 35.52 4.73
CA ASN A 7 6.39 35.19 4.53
C ASN A 7 6.78 33.74 4.15
N LEU A 8 5.89 32.94 3.56
CA LEU A 8 6.22 31.57 3.13
C LEU A 8 6.62 31.49 1.65
N VAL A 9 7.75 30.83 1.37
CA VAL A 9 8.29 30.67 0.02
C VAL A 9 8.46 29.19 -0.30
N GLY A 10 7.64 28.67 -1.19
CA GLY A 10 7.65 27.26 -1.57
C GLY A 10 8.84 26.91 -2.46
N TYR A 11 9.52 25.80 -2.18
CA TYR A 11 10.55 25.25 -3.06
C TYR A 11 10.47 23.73 -3.16
N VAL A 12 11.10 23.17 -4.18
CA VAL A 12 11.06 21.70 -4.40
C VAL A 12 12.45 21.08 -4.53
N CYS A 13 13.48 21.79 -4.98
CA CYS A 13 14.76 21.19 -5.31
C CYS A 13 15.81 21.41 -4.23
N LYS A 14 16.71 20.45 -4.02
CA LYS A 14 17.85 20.63 -3.09
C LYS A 14 18.89 21.63 -3.58
N TYR A 15 18.92 21.89 -4.88
CA TYR A 15 19.76 22.93 -5.47
C TYR A 15 19.11 24.32 -5.38
N THR A 16 17.85 24.44 -4.93
CA THR A 16 17.26 25.75 -4.69
C THR A 16 18.07 26.47 -3.60
N PRO A 17 18.45 27.75 -3.81
CA PRO A 17 19.26 28.47 -2.85
C PRO A 17 18.42 29.01 -1.68
N VAL A 18 18.01 28.13 -0.76
CA VAL A 18 17.06 28.49 0.32
C VAL A 18 17.68 29.42 1.37
N GLU A 19 19.00 29.36 1.58
CA GLU A 19 19.71 30.25 2.48
C GLU A 19 19.65 31.71 2.01
N ILE A 20 19.52 31.94 0.70
CA ILE A 20 19.30 33.28 0.15
C ILE A 20 17.90 33.76 0.50
N ILE A 21 16.88 32.90 0.40
CA ILE A 21 15.49 33.24 0.78
C ILE A 21 15.43 33.64 2.27
N GLU A 22 16.11 32.89 3.14
CA GLU A 22 16.26 33.20 4.56
C GLU A 22 16.96 34.56 4.78
N ALA A 23 17.95 34.91 3.96
CA ALA A 23 18.65 36.20 4.05
C ALA A 23 17.76 37.40 3.71
N PHE A 24 16.66 37.20 2.98
CA PHE A 24 15.60 38.21 2.79
C PHE A 24 14.61 38.29 3.97
N GLY A 25 14.79 37.46 5.00
CA GLY A 25 13.89 37.35 6.15
C GLY A 25 12.62 36.53 5.86
N GLU A 26 12.62 35.75 4.78
CA GLU A 26 11.49 34.93 4.35
C GLU A 26 11.71 33.48 4.78
N LYS A 27 10.64 32.70 4.93
CA LYS A 27 10.71 31.32 5.40
C LYS A 27 10.59 30.36 4.22
N PRO A 28 11.69 29.72 3.78
CA PRO A 28 11.63 28.72 2.73
C PRO A 28 10.94 27.46 3.27
N VAL A 29 9.94 26.97 2.53
CA VAL A 29 9.24 25.72 2.83
C VAL A 29 9.37 24.77 1.67
N ARG A 30 9.84 23.55 1.97
CA ARG A 30 9.84 22.49 0.98
C ARG A 30 8.40 22.05 0.76
N ILE A 31 7.92 22.20 -0.47
CA ILE A 31 6.57 21.75 -0.84
C ILE A 31 6.61 20.22 -0.90
N GLU A 32 5.89 19.59 0.02
CA GLU A 32 5.68 18.15 0.01
C GLU A 32 4.75 17.77 -1.15
N SER A 33 4.94 16.56 -1.71
CA SER A 33 4.19 16.08 -2.87
C SER A 33 3.01 15.18 -2.51
N GLY A 34 2.72 15.00 -1.21
CA GLY A 34 1.63 14.15 -0.74
C GLY A 34 0.26 14.78 -0.92
N CYS A 35 -0.68 14.05 -1.51
CA CYS A 35 -2.06 14.49 -1.64
C CYS A 35 -3.04 13.30 -1.61
N LYS A 36 -4.32 13.60 -1.39
CA LYS A 36 -5.40 12.61 -1.40
C LYS A 36 -5.78 12.17 -2.83
N SER A 37 -5.80 13.10 -3.77
CA SER A 37 -6.11 12.88 -5.19
C SER A 37 -5.36 13.89 -6.07
N TYR A 38 -5.42 13.69 -7.39
CA TYR A 38 -4.78 14.56 -8.39
C TYR A 38 -5.78 15.36 -9.23
N GLU A 39 -7.04 15.48 -8.79
CA GLU A 39 -8.11 16.05 -9.61
C GLU A 39 -7.84 17.48 -10.10
N ARG A 40 -7.32 18.35 -9.23
CA ARG A 40 -7.02 19.76 -9.59
C ARG A 40 -5.77 19.82 -10.46
N ALA A 41 -4.77 19.00 -10.15
CA ALA A 41 -3.55 18.94 -10.96
C ALA A 41 -3.80 18.38 -12.36
N GLU A 42 -4.65 17.35 -12.51
CA GLU A 42 -4.96 16.72 -13.80
C GLU A 42 -5.89 17.57 -14.68
N ALA A 43 -6.57 18.56 -14.10
CA ALA A 43 -7.25 19.60 -14.86
C ALA A 43 -6.27 20.58 -15.54
N LEU A 44 -5.01 20.65 -15.09
CA LEU A 44 -4.01 21.62 -15.55
C LEU A 44 -2.77 20.97 -16.20
N LEU A 45 -2.50 19.71 -15.89
CA LEU A 45 -1.38 18.92 -16.39
C LEU A 45 -1.89 17.61 -16.98
N HIS A 46 -1.19 17.10 -17.99
CA HIS A 46 -1.52 15.81 -18.59
C HIS A 46 -1.42 14.67 -17.54
N THR A 47 -2.33 13.69 -17.60
CA THR A 47 -2.43 12.58 -16.63
C THR A 47 -1.13 11.79 -16.45
N ASN A 48 -0.37 11.60 -17.55
CA ASN A 48 0.92 10.90 -17.57
C ASN A 48 2.12 11.81 -17.21
N THR A 49 1.89 12.98 -16.60
CA THR A 49 2.96 13.78 -16.01
C THR A 49 3.42 13.14 -14.70
N CYS A 50 4.73 13.25 -14.41
CA CYS A 50 5.35 12.79 -13.17
C CYS A 50 4.49 13.09 -11.94
N SER A 51 4.14 12.06 -11.17
CA SER A 51 3.26 12.18 -9.99
C SER A 51 3.81 13.15 -8.94
N PHE A 52 5.13 13.31 -8.83
CA PHE A 52 5.74 14.31 -7.95
C PHE A 52 5.25 15.73 -8.28
N VAL A 53 5.26 16.10 -9.56
CA VAL A 53 4.85 17.44 -10.00
C VAL A 53 3.36 17.66 -9.81
N LYS A 54 2.54 16.63 -10.07
CA LYS A 54 1.10 16.70 -9.81
C LYS A 54 0.83 16.94 -8.31
N GLY A 55 1.57 16.25 -7.43
CA GLY A 55 1.45 16.41 -5.98
C GLY A 55 1.90 17.78 -5.47
N VAL A 56 2.97 18.31 -6.05
CA VAL A 56 3.41 19.69 -5.77
C VAL A 56 2.35 20.70 -6.20
N LEU A 57 1.78 20.55 -7.40
CA LEU A 57 0.73 21.44 -7.89
C LEU A 57 -0.53 21.39 -7.01
N GLU A 58 -0.96 20.20 -6.60
CA GLU A 58 -2.04 20.03 -5.63
C GLU A 58 -1.76 20.79 -4.32
N ASN A 59 -0.57 20.62 -3.75
CA ASN A 59 -0.21 21.27 -2.48
C ASN A 59 -0.14 22.79 -2.59
N ILE A 60 0.35 23.31 -3.72
CA ILE A 60 0.38 24.76 -3.99
C ILE A 60 -1.04 25.31 -4.02
N ILE A 61 -1.95 24.65 -4.75
CA ILE A 61 -3.34 25.08 -4.89
C ILE A 61 -4.08 24.94 -3.54
N GLU A 62 -3.90 23.82 -2.84
CA GLU A 62 -4.60 23.53 -1.58
C GLU A 62 -4.20 24.47 -0.44
N ASN A 63 -2.91 24.80 -0.35
CA ASN A 63 -2.38 25.65 0.71
C ASN A 63 -2.25 27.12 0.30
N ASN A 64 -2.74 27.49 -0.89
CA ASN A 64 -2.65 28.84 -1.45
C ASN A 64 -1.21 29.42 -1.37
N ILE A 65 -0.23 28.66 -1.85
CA ILE A 65 1.18 29.09 -1.85
C ILE A 65 1.38 30.10 -2.98
N GLU A 66 1.70 31.34 -2.63
CA GLU A 66 1.77 32.46 -3.58
C GLU A 66 3.19 32.79 -4.06
N GLU A 67 4.24 32.25 -3.43
CA GLU A 67 5.64 32.45 -3.83
C GLU A 67 6.33 31.10 -4.02
N VAL A 68 6.86 30.84 -5.22
CA VAL A 68 7.41 29.51 -5.59
C VAL A 68 8.75 29.62 -6.29
N ILE A 69 9.77 28.89 -5.83
CA ILE A 69 11.10 28.84 -6.43
C ILE A 69 11.38 27.43 -6.95
N LEU A 70 11.54 27.32 -8.26
CA LEU A 70 11.81 26.09 -8.98
C LEU A 70 13.25 26.09 -9.53
N THR A 71 13.70 24.91 -9.97
CA THR A 71 14.96 24.74 -10.70
C THR A 71 14.69 23.93 -11.96
N SER A 72 15.38 24.17 -13.07
CA SER A 72 15.17 23.51 -14.37
C SER A 72 15.56 22.02 -14.42
N CYS A 73 15.51 21.30 -13.29
CA CYS A 73 16.06 19.97 -13.10
C CYS A 73 15.42 18.88 -13.97
N CYS A 74 14.15 19.00 -14.37
CA CYS A 74 13.53 18.12 -15.37
C CYS A 74 12.40 18.83 -16.13
N ASP A 75 11.95 18.22 -17.22
CA ASP A 75 10.90 18.81 -18.06
C ASP A 75 9.55 18.92 -17.34
N SER A 76 9.23 17.98 -16.45
CA SER A 76 8.00 18.08 -15.64
C SER A 76 8.01 19.33 -14.74
N ILE A 77 9.17 19.75 -14.22
CA ILE A 77 9.28 20.99 -13.42
C ILE A 77 9.18 22.23 -14.30
N LYS A 78 9.71 22.19 -15.53
CA LYS A 78 9.50 23.28 -16.51
C LYS A 78 8.01 23.42 -16.86
N ARG A 79 7.29 22.31 -17.04
CA ARG A 79 5.83 22.32 -17.25
C ARG A 79 5.07 22.83 -16.02
N LEU A 80 5.53 22.49 -14.80
CA LEU A 80 4.96 23.06 -13.58
C LEU A 80 5.10 24.59 -13.55
N TYR A 81 6.28 25.11 -13.92
CA TYR A 81 6.49 26.55 -14.04
C TYR A 81 5.51 27.19 -15.03
N ASP A 82 5.35 26.59 -16.22
CA ASP A 82 4.44 27.10 -17.25
C ASP A 82 2.98 27.19 -16.76
N VAL A 83 2.55 26.26 -15.90
CA VAL A 83 1.21 26.27 -15.30
C VAL A 83 1.08 27.32 -14.19
N LEU A 84 2.13 27.53 -13.39
CA LEU A 84 2.10 28.38 -12.21
C LEU A 84 2.38 29.87 -12.48
N LYS A 85 3.08 30.21 -13.57
CA LYS A 85 3.52 31.60 -13.88
C LYS A 85 2.44 32.67 -13.83
N ASP A 86 1.19 32.30 -14.10
CA ASP A 86 0.04 33.20 -14.10
C ASP A 86 -0.93 32.93 -12.93
N ARG A 87 -0.51 32.12 -11.93
CA ARG A 87 -1.37 31.63 -10.84
C ARG A 87 -0.84 31.90 -9.45
N VAL A 88 0.41 32.33 -9.32
CA VAL A 88 1.03 32.69 -8.04
C VAL A 88 1.60 34.11 -8.14
N LYS A 89 1.77 34.80 -7.01
CA LYS A 89 2.25 36.19 -6.98
C LYS A 89 3.71 36.31 -7.44
N PHE A 90 4.53 35.33 -7.10
CA PHE A 90 5.91 35.25 -7.54
C PHE A 90 6.31 33.83 -7.87
N ILE A 91 6.92 33.65 -9.04
CA ILE A 91 7.59 32.41 -9.37
C ILE A 91 8.89 32.67 -10.10
N TYR A 92 9.91 31.90 -9.74
CA TYR A 92 11.22 31.95 -10.38
C TYR A 92 11.71 30.54 -10.67
N ILE A 93 12.32 30.34 -11.83
CA ILE A 93 12.99 29.07 -12.18
C ILE A 93 14.48 29.32 -12.41
N LEU A 94 15.32 28.79 -11.53
CA LEU A 94 16.77 28.83 -11.74
C LEU A 94 17.17 27.81 -12.79
N ASP A 95 18.00 28.22 -13.76
CA ASP A 95 18.58 27.26 -14.68
C ASP A 95 19.69 26.47 -13.96
N LEU A 96 19.50 25.16 -13.82
CA LEU A 96 20.42 24.28 -13.10
C LEU A 96 21.38 23.62 -14.09
N PRO A 97 22.70 23.89 -14.00
CA PRO A 97 23.70 23.18 -14.78
C PRO A 97 23.67 21.68 -14.51
N ARG A 98 24.08 20.90 -15.52
CA ARG A 98 24.09 19.42 -15.43
C ARG A 98 25.40 18.86 -14.93
N LYS A 99 26.45 19.66 -14.81
CA LYS A 99 27.80 19.25 -14.37
C LYS A 99 28.18 20.02 -13.12
N LYS A 100 29.29 19.67 -12.49
CA LYS A 100 29.86 20.41 -11.34
C LYS A 100 31.27 20.95 -11.56
N ASP A 101 31.72 21.03 -12.81
CA ASP A 101 33.00 21.66 -13.14
C ASP A 101 33.00 23.18 -12.85
N THR A 102 34.16 23.81 -12.90
CA THR A 102 34.33 25.24 -12.59
C THR A 102 33.45 26.14 -13.47
N PHE A 103 33.24 25.76 -14.72
CA PHE A 103 32.35 26.49 -15.63
C PHE A 103 30.89 26.38 -15.20
N ALA A 104 30.43 25.19 -14.82
CA ALA A 104 29.09 24.99 -14.29
C ALA A 104 28.86 25.78 -13.00
N VAL A 105 29.87 25.88 -12.12
CA VAL A 105 29.83 26.73 -10.92
C VAL A 105 29.64 28.19 -11.31
N ASP A 106 30.39 28.71 -12.29
CA ASP A 106 30.27 30.10 -12.76
C ASP A 106 28.90 30.39 -13.37
N VAL A 107 28.34 29.45 -14.13
CA VAL A 107 26.98 29.57 -14.68
C VAL A 107 25.96 29.62 -13.55
N PHE A 108 26.03 28.70 -12.59
CA PHE A 108 25.07 28.65 -11.50
C PHE A 108 25.15 29.85 -10.57
N TYR A 109 26.37 30.35 -10.31
CA TYR A 109 26.60 31.60 -9.59
C TYR A 109 25.89 32.79 -10.28
N LYS A 110 25.99 32.91 -11.60
CA LYS A 110 25.29 33.96 -12.36
C LYS A 110 23.76 33.81 -12.28
N GLU A 111 23.25 32.59 -12.33
CA GLU A 111 21.82 32.31 -12.15
C GLU A 111 21.33 32.69 -10.73
N ILE A 112 22.14 32.43 -9.71
CA ILE A 112 21.85 32.86 -8.34
C ILE A 112 21.79 34.39 -8.23
N ILE A 113 22.69 35.13 -8.88
CA ILE A 113 22.64 36.61 -8.89
C ILE A 113 21.36 37.10 -9.55
N LYS A 114 21.00 36.55 -10.72
CA LYS A 114 19.76 36.91 -11.41
C LYS A 114 18.53 36.63 -10.53
N PHE A 115 18.54 35.53 -9.80
CA PHE A 115 17.49 35.22 -8.83
C PHE A 115 17.43 36.27 -7.72
N ILE A 116 18.56 36.60 -7.09
CA ILE A 116 18.63 37.64 -6.04
C ILE A 116 18.04 38.94 -6.56
N ASP A 117 18.43 39.39 -7.76
CA ASP A 117 17.97 40.68 -8.31
C ASP A 117 16.48 40.67 -8.65
N ALA A 118 15.97 39.58 -9.21
CA ALA A 118 14.53 39.41 -9.45
C ALA A 118 13.74 39.40 -8.13
N TYR A 119 14.26 38.75 -7.09
CA TYR A 119 13.58 38.66 -5.80
C TYR A 119 13.63 39.98 -5.02
N LYS A 120 14.75 40.72 -5.08
CA LYS A 120 14.84 42.11 -4.59
C LYS A 120 13.77 43.00 -5.21
N ALA A 121 13.62 42.94 -6.53
CA ALA A 121 12.64 43.74 -7.25
C ALA A 121 11.20 43.42 -6.82
N PHE A 122 10.90 42.12 -6.62
CA PHE A 122 9.58 41.68 -6.16
C PHE A 122 9.30 42.09 -4.70
N LYS A 123 10.20 41.77 -3.77
CA LYS A 123 10.01 42.04 -2.33
C LYS A 123 10.17 43.51 -1.95
N LYS A 124 10.82 44.31 -2.81
CA LYS A 124 11.25 45.68 -2.50
C LYS A 124 12.10 45.73 -1.21
N LYS A 125 12.89 44.67 -0.98
CA LYS A 125 13.82 44.50 0.16
C LYS A 125 15.23 44.31 -0.37
N GLY A 126 16.22 44.78 0.38
CA GLY A 126 17.63 44.55 0.08
C GLY A 126 18.09 43.12 0.43
N PHE A 127 19.16 42.68 -0.22
CA PHE A 127 19.92 41.48 0.16
C PHE A 127 21.28 41.96 0.67
N THR A 128 21.67 41.56 1.88
CA THR A 128 22.97 41.89 2.45
C THR A 128 23.82 40.63 2.57
N VAL A 129 25.08 40.75 2.17
CA VAL A 129 26.03 39.63 2.19
C VAL A 129 26.33 39.22 3.64
N GLU A 130 26.28 40.16 4.56
CA GLU A 130 26.51 39.95 6.00
C GLU A 130 25.43 39.06 6.62
N ASN A 131 24.14 39.31 6.32
CA ASN A 131 23.05 38.46 6.82
C ASN A 131 23.15 37.05 6.24
N PHE A 132 23.49 36.97 4.95
CA PHE A 132 23.68 35.70 4.27
C PHE A 132 24.83 34.89 4.88
N LEU A 133 25.99 35.53 5.13
CA LEU A 133 27.14 34.90 5.77
C LEU A 133 26.76 34.33 7.14
N LYS A 134 26.04 35.10 7.97
CA LYS A 134 25.57 34.65 9.28
C LYS A 134 24.70 33.39 9.18
N ILE A 135 23.78 33.33 8.22
CA ILE A 135 22.94 32.14 7.98
C ILE A 135 23.78 30.91 7.62
N LEU A 136 24.82 31.09 6.80
CA LEU A 136 25.72 30.00 6.43
C LEU A 136 26.56 29.52 7.63
N GLU A 137 27.06 30.43 8.45
CA GLU A 137 27.82 30.12 9.67
C GLU A 137 26.96 29.33 10.66
N ASP A 138 25.72 29.77 10.92
CA ASP A 138 24.77 29.09 11.81
C ASP A 138 24.52 27.64 11.35
N LYS A 139 24.44 27.39 10.04
CA LYS A 139 24.21 26.03 9.48
C LYS A 139 25.47 25.16 9.42
N SER A 140 26.66 25.74 9.33
CA SER A 140 27.93 24.98 9.27
C SER A 140 28.35 24.38 10.64
N SER A 141 27.69 24.80 11.72
CA SER A 141 27.96 24.39 13.12
C SER A 141 27.56 22.95 13.47
N PHE A 142 26.80 22.24 12.62
CA PHE A 142 26.32 20.88 12.90
C PHE A 142 27.35 19.80 12.53
N LYS A 143 27.91 19.13 13.55
CA LYS A 143 28.87 18.01 13.40
C LYS A 143 28.21 16.69 12.99
N LYS A 144 28.86 16.00 12.05
CA LYS A 144 28.54 14.67 11.50
C LYS A 144 28.42 13.58 12.57
N THR A 145 27.35 12.79 12.49
CA THR A 145 27.23 11.47 13.14
C THR A 145 28.05 10.42 12.39
N GLN A 146 28.72 9.56 13.15
CA GLN A 146 29.64 8.51 12.70
C GLN A 146 28.91 7.41 11.92
N LYS A 147 29.55 6.89 10.86
CA LYS A 147 29.05 5.76 10.06
C LYS A 147 29.24 4.45 10.81
N SER A 148 28.14 3.76 11.11
CA SER A 148 28.18 2.33 11.44
C SER A 148 28.20 1.49 10.15
N SER A 149 28.88 0.36 10.17
CA SER A 149 29.08 -0.57 9.04
C SER A 149 27.93 -1.54 8.80
N GLU A 150 26.76 -1.34 9.41
CA GLU A 150 25.54 -2.11 9.14
C GLU A 150 24.38 -1.16 8.91
N SER A 151 24.03 -0.90 7.64
CA SER A 151 22.95 0.04 7.31
C SER A 151 22.19 -0.36 6.05
N ILE A 152 20.93 0.06 5.95
CA ILE A 152 20.13 0.01 4.73
C ILE A 152 20.14 1.39 4.08
N ALA A 153 20.37 1.44 2.77
CA ALA A 153 20.36 2.68 2.00
C ALA A 153 18.99 2.92 1.34
N ILE A 154 18.46 4.13 1.48
CA ILE A 154 17.36 4.62 0.64
C ILE A 154 17.96 5.41 -0.52
N LEU A 155 17.69 4.96 -1.75
CA LEU A 155 18.23 5.49 -3.00
C LEU A 155 17.11 5.82 -4.01
N GLY A 156 17.51 6.44 -5.12
CA GLY A 156 16.62 6.85 -6.18
C GLY A 156 15.92 8.18 -5.89
N ALA A 157 14.64 8.27 -6.25
CA ALA A 157 13.83 9.45 -6.02
C ALA A 157 13.48 9.63 -4.54
N ARG A 158 13.25 10.88 -4.12
CA ARG A 158 12.83 11.18 -2.73
C ARG A 158 11.56 10.44 -2.33
N LEU A 159 11.44 10.16 -1.04
CA LEU A 159 10.21 9.67 -0.41
C LEU A 159 9.60 10.80 0.44
N LYS A 160 8.32 10.67 0.77
CA LYS A 160 7.69 11.52 1.79
C LYS A 160 8.39 11.30 3.13
N ASP A 161 8.51 12.36 3.93
CA ASP A 161 9.18 12.27 5.23
C ASP A 161 8.50 11.26 6.16
N ASP A 162 7.17 11.17 6.17
CA ASP A 162 6.42 10.21 6.99
C ASP A 162 6.72 8.75 6.59
N VAL A 163 6.93 8.49 5.30
CA VAL A 163 7.34 7.18 4.80
C VAL A 163 8.77 6.88 5.24
N VAL A 164 9.70 7.84 5.15
CA VAL A 164 11.08 7.66 5.62
C VAL A 164 11.11 7.38 7.13
N GLU A 165 10.31 8.08 7.93
CA GLU A 165 10.20 7.85 9.37
C GLU A 165 9.62 6.46 9.67
N LYS A 166 8.58 6.02 8.97
CA LYS A 166 8.05 4.66 9.11
C LYS A 166 9.08 3.60 8.78
N ILE A 167 9.86 3.78 7.70
CA ILE A 167 10.96 2.88 7.33
C ILE A 167 12.00 2.81 8.45
N LYS A 168 12.40 3.96 9.01
CA LYS A 168 13.32 4.03 10.16
C LYS A 168 12.79 3.29 11.38
N ASN A 169 11.48 3.40 11.66
CA ASN A 169 10.87 2.78 12.82
C ASN A 169 10.71 1.25 12.67
N SER A 170 10.50 0.75 11.45
CA SER A 170 10.36 -0.69 11.16
C SER A 170 11.68 -1.47 11.09
N CYS A 171 12.83 -0.78 11.07
CA CYS A 171 14.14 -1.37 10.83
C CYS A 171 14.96 -1.56 12.12
N SER A 172 15.69 -2.66 12.26
CA SER A 172 16.61 -2.90 13.39
C SER A 172 18.00 -2.29 13.20
N VAL A 173 18.36 -1.93 11.95
CA VAL A 173 19.64 -1.32 11.61
C VAL A 173 19.47 0.14 11.19
N ASN A 174 20.58 0.86 11.12
CA ASN A 174 20.57 2.27 10.73
C ASN A 174 20.09 2.45 9.27
N ILE A 175 19.19 3.41 9.04
CA ILE A 175 18.74 3.80 7.70
C ILE A 175 19.50 5.04 7.27
N ILE A 176 20.18 4.96 6.12
CA ILE A 176 20.84 6.11 5.49
C ILE A 176 20.04 6.56 4.27
N ASN A 177 19.51 7.78 4.31
CA ASN A 177 18.74 8.34 3.21
C ASN A 177 19.65 9.10 2.22
N PHE A 178 19.97 8.50 1.08
CA PHE A 178 20.77 9.13 0.01
C PHE A 178 19.92 9.86 -1.04
N THR A 179 18.61 9.99 -0.82
CA THR A 179 17.75 10.80 -1.68
C THR A 179 18.00 12.29 -1.45
N CYS A 180 17.44 13.14 -2.32
CA CYS A 180 17.64 14.59 -2.21
C CYS A 180 17.01 15.25 -0.96
N THR A 181 16.34 14.50 -0.08
CA THR A 181 15.80 14.99 1.19
C THR A 181 16.57 14.50 2.41
N GLY A 182 17.54 13.59 2.24
CA GLY A 182 18.31 12.99 3.34
C GLY A 182 19.72 13.53 3.54
N GLU A 183 20.12 14.54 2.76
CA GLU A 183 21.46 15.12 2.79
C GLU A 183 21.44 16.51 3.42
N ASP A 184 22.32 16.72 4.39
CA ASP A 184 22.53 18.02 5.02
C ASP A 184 23.25 18.98 4.08
N ARG A 185 22.88 20.26 4.12
CA ARG A 185 23.55 21.32 3.37
C ARG A 185 24.77 21.80 4.15
N ILE A 186 25.95 21.34 3.74
CA ILE A 186 27.22 21.75 4.32
C ILE A 186 27.88 22.72 3.35
N PHE A 187 28.19 23.91 3.85
CA PHE A 187 28.80 24.99 3.06
C PHE A 187 30.26 25.14 3.44
N ASN A 188 31.14 25.14 2.45
CA ASN A 188 32.53 25.52 2.66
C ASN A 188 32.67 27.01 2.39
N ILE A 189 32.63 27.80 3.45
CA ILE A 189 32.59 29.27 3.39
C ILE A 189 33.99 29.84 3.08
N GLU A 190 35.05 29.09 3.35
CA GLU A 190 36.44 29.56 3.31
C GLU A 190 37.19 29.26 2.01
N SER A 191 36.62 28.48 1.09
CA SER A 191 37.38 27.91 -0.05
C SER A 191 37.40 28.75 -1.34
N GLU A 192 36.68 29.87 -1.40
CA GLU A 192 36.52 30.66 -2.63
C GLU A 192 36.58 32.16 -2.34
N ASP A 193 37.17 32.96 -3.24
CA ASP A 193 37.31 34.41 -3.10
C ASP A 193 35.97 35.17 -3.09
N ASN A 194 34.88 34.51 -3.52
CA ASN A 194 33.55 35.06 -3.60
C ASN A 194 32.53 34.14 -2.92
N LEU A 195 31.90 34.64 -1.86
CA LEU A 195 30.96 33.89 -1.01
C LEU A 195 29.81 33.25 -1.80
N LEU A 196 29.19 33.98 -2.73
CA LEU A 196 28.07 33.48 -3.54
C LEU A 196 28.53 32.41 -4.54
N LYS A 197 29.76 32.54 -5.07
CA LYS A 197 30.35 31.52 -5.94
C LYS A 197 30.70 30.25 -5.16
N GLY A 198 31.29 30.37 -3.97
CA GLY A 198 31.53 29.23 -3.08
C GLY A 198 30.24 28.55 -2.59
N TYR A 199 29.19 29.33 -2.38
CA TYR A 199 27.86 28.80 -2.11
C TYR A 199 27.28 28.04 -3.31
N ALA A 200 27.39 28.58 -4.54
CA ALA A 200 26.99 27.89 -5.77
C ALA A 200 27.74 26.56 -5.93
N ALA A 201 29.06 26.57 -5.69
CA ALA A 201 29.89 25.37 -5.70
C ALA A 201 29.45 24.35 -4.66
N SER A 202 29.16 24.80 -3.43
CA SER A 202 28.69 23.93 -2.35
C SER A 202 27.35 23.27 -2.69
N LEU A 203 26.41 24.01 -3.28
CA LEU A 203 25.14 23.45 -3.76
C LEU A 203 25.35 22.41 -4.86
N LEU A 204 26.21 22.69 -5.85
CA LEU A 204 26.51 21.72 -6.93
C LEU A 204 27.28 20.49 -6.43
N ASN A 205 28.01 20.61 -5.32
CA ASN A 205 28.78 19.52 -4.73
C ASN A 205 27.97 18.61 -3.78
N LEU A 206 26.68 18.93 -3.55
CA LEU A 206 25.73 17.98 -2.96
C LEU A 206 25.71 16.69 -3.80
N THR A 207 25.33 15.56 -3.17
CA THR A 207 25.24 14.25 -3.83
C THR A 207 24.52 14.40 -5.17
N PRO A 208 25.13 14.06 -6.31
CA PRO A 208 24.55 14.38 -7.62
C PRO A 208 23.15 13.77 -7.77
N CYS A 209 22.19 14.56 -8.25
CA CYS A 209 20.90 14.05 -8.72
C CYS A 209 21.10 13.21 -9.99
N MET A 210 20.22 12.25 -10.29
CA MET A 210 20.21 11.53 -11.59
C MET A 210 20.13 12.44 -12.82
N ARG A 211 19.70 13.68 -12.60
CA ARG A 211 19.57 14.70 -13.64
C ARG A 211 20.88 15.48 -13.85
N MET A 212 21.93 15.18 -13.11
CA MET A 212 23.29 15.66 -13.32
C MET A 212 24.03 14.62 -14.18
N ALA A 213 24.83 15.08 -15.14
CA ALA A 213 25.74 14.29 -15.95
C ALA A 213 27.02 13.94 -15.15
N GLU A 214 26.82 13.34 -13.98
CA GLU A 214 27.89 12.94 -13.06
C GLU A 214 27.77 11.43 -12.78
N ASP A 215 28.91 10.76 -12.67
CA ASP A 215 28.95 9.35 -12.28
C ASP A 215 28.58 9.20 -10.81
N ARG A 216 27.43 8.57 -10.56
CA ARG A 216 26.93 8.31 -9.21
C ARG A 216 27.42 6.99 -8.63
N SER A 217 28.06 6.12 -9.44
CA SER A 217 28.50 4.77 -9.03
C SER A 217 29.36 4.78 -7.76
N LYS A 218 30.22 5.79 -7.62
CA LYS A 218 31.13 5.99 -6.49
C LYS A 218 30.43 6.15 -5.13
N PHE A 219 29.17 6.54 -5.12
CA PHE A 219 28.39 6.66 -3.88
C PHE A 219 27.77 5.33 -3.43
N PHE A 220 27.78 4.30 -4.28
CA PHE A 220 27.05 3.05 -4.12
C PHE A 220 27.88 1.87 -3.60
N TYR A 221 29.22 1.96 -3.65
CA TYR A 221 30.14 0.90 -3.19
C TYR A 221 30.45 1.01 -1.69
N LYS A 222 29.42 0.94 -0.85
CA LYS A 222 29.56 0.78 0.61
C LYS A 222 28.89 -0.52 1.04
N ASP A 223 29.35 -1.09 2.15
CA ASP A 223 28.79 -2.31 2.74
C ASP A 223 27.38 -2.05 3.31
N PHE A 224 26.38 -2.03 2.43
CA PHE A 224 24.97 -1.98 2.84
C PHE A 224 24.42 -3.39 2.97
N LYS A 225 23.61 -3.64 4.02
CA LYS A 225 22.87 -4.90 4.15
C LYS A 225 21.70 -5.00 3.16
N GLY A 226 21.25 -3.87 2.63
CA GLY A 226 20.22 -3.82 1.61
C GLY A 226 19.97 -2.42 1.07
N ILE A 227 19.30 -2.34 -0.08
CA ILE A 227 18.92 -1.09 -0.74
C ILE A 227 17.41 -1.05 -0.94
N ILE A 228 16.79 0.05 -0.51
CA ILE A 228 15.44 0.44 -0.91
C ILE A 228 15.58 1.53 -1.97
N TYR A 229 15.19 1.24 -3.20
CA TYR A 229 15.32 2.16 -4.32
C TYR A 229 13.94 2.62 -4.80
N ASN A 230 13.68 3.92 -4.69
CA ASN A 230 12.40 4.50 -5.07
C ASN A 230 12.43 5.07 -6.50
N THR A 231 11.43 4.72 -7.30
CA THR A 231 11.09 5.40 -8.55
C THR A 231 9.80 6.20 -8.39
N ILE A 232 9.59 7.20 -9.24
CA ILE A 232 8.34 7.95 -9.28
C ILE A 232 7.56 7.50 -10.50
N LYS A 233 6.26 7.28 -10.34
CA LYS A 233 5.36 7.01 -11.46
C LYS A 233 5.45 8.12 -12.51
N PHE A 234 5.68 7.73 -13.76
CA PHE A 234 5.98 8.62 -14.89
C PHE A 234 7.27 9.45 -14.75
N CYS A 235 8.30 8.88 -14.12
CA CYS A 235 9.65 9.43 -14.11
C CYS A 235 10.67 8.42 -14.64
N ASP A 236 11.21 8.68 -15.84
CA ASP A 236 12.02 7.68 -16.54
C ASP A 236 13.45 7.54 -16.00
N TYR A 237 13.99 8.60 -15.38
CA TYR A 237 15.43 8.68 -15.10
C TYR A 237 15.89 7.72 -14.01
N TYR A 238 15.09 7.51 -12.97
CA TYR A 238 15.47 6.62 -11.87
C TYR A 238 15.33 5.14 -12.25
N SER A 239 14.52 4.81 -13.25
CA SER A 239 14.34 3.42 -13.71
C SER A 239 15.58 2.88 -14.42
N TYR A 240 16.35 3.73 -15.11
CA TYR A 240 17.60 3.33 -15.75
C TYR A 240 18.70 3.01 -14.73
N GLU A 241 18.97 3.90 -13.76
CA GLU A 241 19.94 3.64 -12.68
C GLU A 241 19.54 2.40 -11.87
N TYR A 242 18.24 2.21 -11.60
CA TYR A 242 17.77 0.99 -10.95
C TYR A 242 18.21 -0.29 -11.70
N ALA A 243 17.98 -0.34 -13.01
CA ALA A 243 18.26 -1.52 -13.82
C ALA A 243 19.77 -1.81 -13.86
N GLU A 244 20.59 -0.77 -14.03
CA GLU A 244 22.04 -0.85 -13.99
C GLU A 244 22.55 -1.37 -12.63
N MET A 245 22.13 -0.73 -11.54
CA MET A 245 22.54 -1.11 -10.17
C MET A 245 22.14 -2.54 -9.84
N LYS A 246 20.93 -2.96 -10.20
CA LYS A 246 20.44 -4.31 -9.93
C LYS A 246 21.26 -5.39 -10.65
N SER A 247 21.84 -5.07 -11.81
CA SER A 247 22.70 -5.98 -12.57
C SER A 247 24.12 -6.11 -12.02
N GLN A 248 24.62 -5.08 -11.33
CA GLN A 248 26.01 -4.99 -10.89
C GLN A 248 26.21 -5.34 -9.41
N LEU A 249 25.18 -5.14 -8.57
CA LEU A 249 25.27 -5.31 -7.13
C LEU A 249 24.65 -6.63 -6.65
N ASN A 250 25.44 -7.42 -5.92
CA ASN A 250 24.99 -8.67 -5.29
C ASN A 250 24.58 -8.44 -3.81
N ILE A 251 23.64 -7.51 -3.60
CA ILE A 251 23.05 -7.22 -2.28
C ILE A 251 21.51 -7.20 -2.37
N PRO A 252 20.79 -7.47 -1.27
CA PRO A 252 19.34 -7.37 -1.24
C PRO A 252 18.84 -6.01 -1.73
N PHE A 253 17.90 -6.01 -2.67
CA PHE A 253 17.50 -4.80 -3.39
C PHE A 253 15.99 -4.79 -3.61
N LEU A 254 15.30 -3.80 -3.05
CA LEU A 254 13.86 -3.57 -3.21
C LEU A 254 13.61 -2.34 -4.09
N LYS A 255 12.93 -2.51 -5.23
CA LYS A 255 12.37 -1.39 -5.98
C LYS A 255 10.99 -1.03 -5.43
N ILE A 256 10.77 0.21 -5.04
CA ILE A 256 9.42 0.75 -4.79
C ILE A 256 9.09 1.82 -5.83
N GLU A 257 7.81 1.98 -6.16
CA GLU A 257 7.34 3.05 -7.02
C GLU A 257 6.33 3.89 -6.27
N THR A 258 6.62 5.18 -6.14
CA THR A 258 5.74 6.16 -5.52
C THR A 258 4.92 6.90 -6.57
N ASP A 259 3.64 7.05 -6.26
CA ASP A 259 2.75 7.98 -6.93
C ASP A 259 2.25 9.06 -5.96
N TYR A 260 2.89 9.21 -4.79
CA TYR A 260 2.59 10.19 -3.72
C TYR A 260 1.15 10.31 -3.22
N THR A 261 0.25 9.43 -3.64
CA THR A 261 -1.10 9.34 -3.08
C THR A 261 -1.08 8.62 -1.73
N ASP A 262 -2.03 8.94 -0.86
CA ASP A 262 -2.12 8.29 0.46
C ASP A 262 -2.48 6.80 0.35
N SER A 263 -3.26 6.42 -0.67
CA SER A 263 -3.69 5.03 -0.92
C SER A 263 -2.54 4.08 -1.24
N ASN A 264 -1.49 4.55 -1.93
CA ASN A 264 -0.33 3.72 -2.29
C ASN A 264 0.68 3.56 -1.13
N SER A 265 0.64 4.44 -0.14
CA SER A 265 1.61 4.45 0.97
C SER A 265 1.57 3.14 1.79
N GLY A 266 0.40 2.53 1.98
CA GLY A 266 0.26 1.25 2.67
C GLY A 266 0.86 0.06 1.90
N GLN A 267 0.73 0.04 0.58
CA GLN A 267 1.32 -1.00 -0.27
C GLN A 267 2.86 -0.92 -0.26
N ILE A 268 3.42 0.29 -0.31
CA ILE A 268 4.86 0.53 -0.23
C ILE A 268 5.42 0.01 1.10
N LEU A 269 4.78 0.35 2.22
CA LEU A 269 5.23 -0.10 3.54
C LEU A 269 5.19 -1.62 3.68
N THR A 270 4.15 -2.28 3.17
CA THR A 270 4.05 -3.76 3.17
C THR A 270 5.23 -4.40 2.41
N ARG A 271 5.64 -3.81 1.27
CA ARG A 271 6.77 -4.31 0.48
C ARG A 271 8.11 -4.09 1.19
N ILE A 272 8.23 -3.00 1.95
CA ILE A 272 9.41 -2.71 2.76
C ILE A 272 9.49 -3.67 3.95
N ASP A 273 8.36 -3.95 4.61
CA ASP A 273 8.32 -4.92 5.71
C ASP A 273 8.71 -6.32 5.22
N ALA A 274 8.18 -6.77 4.08
CA ALA A 274 8.57 -8.04 3.46
C ALA A 274 10.07 -8.07 3.10
N PHE A 275 10.63 -6.94 2.67
CA PHE A 275 12.06 -6.81 2.41
C PHE A 275 12.90 -6.91 3.69
N PHE A 276 12.45 -6.31 4.79
CA PHE A 276 13.11 -6.43 6.09
C PHE A 276 13.01 -7.84 6.68
N GLU A 277 11.90 -8.55 6.46
CA GLU A 277 11.73 -9.96 6.82
C GLU A 277 12.70 -10.85 6.02
N ALA A 278 12.78 -10.66 4.71
CA ALA A 278 13.66 -11.44 3.83
C ALA A 278 15.17 -11.19 4.07
N THR A 279 15.52 -10.16 4.83
CA THR A 279 16.92 -9.77 5.09
C THR A 279 17.35 -9.97 6.55
N ASP A 280 16.49 -10.52 7.43
CA ASP A 280 16.72 -10.64 8.88
C ASP A 280 17.01 -9.29 9.58
N ILE A 281 16.47 -8.19 9.05
CA ILE A 281 16.73 -6.81 9.52
C ILE A 281 15.48 -6.16 10.14
N LYS A 282 14.38 -6.90 10.25
CA LYS A 282 13.18 -6.39 10.91
C LYS A 282 13.45 -6.18 12.41
N LYS A 283 13.00 -5.04 12.93
CA LYS A 283 13.02 -4.79 14.38
C LYS A 283 12.07 -5.81 15.04
N MET A 284 12.63 -6.79 15.74
CA MET A 284 11.84 -7.61 16.65
C MET A 284 11.39 -6.71 17.81
N GLU A 285 10.12 -6.32 17.81
CA GLU A 285 9.50 -5.88 19.05
C GLU A 285 9.39 -7.09 19.98
N GLN A 286 10.42 -7.31 20.81
CA GLN A 286 10.25 -8.15 21.99
C GLN A 286 9.38 -7.41 23.00
N LYS A 287 8.06 -7.55 22.86
CA LYS A 287 7.17 -7.40 24.01
C LYS A 287 7.20 -8.71 24.78
N LYS A 288 7.62 -8.64 26.05
CA LYS A 288 7.45 -9.73 27.03
C LYS A 288 6.07 -10.36 26.86
N ALA A 289 6.05 -11.68 26.67
CA ALA A 289 4.84 -12.49 26.72
C ALA A 289 4.02 -12.13 27.96
N LYS A 290 2.94 -11.38 27.77
CA LYS A 290 1.79 -11.48 28.66
C LYS A 290 1.08 -12.75 28.24
N LYS A 291 0.78 -13.64 29.18
CA LYS A 291 -0.18 -14.72 28.97
C LYS A 291 -1.43 -14.09 28.35
N GLY A 292 -1.79 -14.44 27.11
CA GLY A 292 -2.84 -13.70 26.43
C GLY A 292 -3.34 -14.39 25.18
N TYR A 293 -4.57 -14.06 24.85
CA TYR A 293 -5.34 -14.59 23.73
C TYR A 293 -4.92 -13.91 22.42
N PHE A 294 -5.27 -14.51 21.29
CA PHE A 294 -4.92 -14.00 19.96
C PHE A 294 -6.18 -13.84 19.12
N ALA A 295 -6.30 -12.72 18.40
CA ALA A 295 -7.48 -12.46 17.59
C ALA A 295 -7.16 -12.41 16.10
N GLY A 296 -8.06 -12.97 15.30
CA GLY A 296 -8.08 -12.82 13.86
C GLY A 296 -9.38 -12.19 13.42
N ILE A 297 -9.31 -11.18 12.55
CA ILE A 297 -10.45 -10.44 12.04
C ILE A 297 -10.49 -10.57 10.53
N ASP A 298 -11.55 -11.14 9.99
CA ASP A 298 -11.79 -11.26 8.56
C ASP A 298 -12.93 -10.34 8.14
N SER A 299 -12.61 -9.21 7.51
CA SER A 299 -13.59 -8.24 7.03
C SER A 299 -13.85 -8.43 5.54
N GLY A 300 -14.79 -9.33 5.22
CA GLY A 300 -15.24 -9.63 3.87
C GLY A 300 -16.32 -8.69 3.35
N SER A 301 -16.76 -8.89 2.11
CA SER A 301 -17.76 -8.05 1.43
C SER A 301 -19.17 -8.16 2.02
N THR A 302 -19.53 -9.31 2.58
CA THR A 302 -20.86 -9.56 3.18
C THR A 302 -20.82 -9.69 4.69
N SER A 303 -19.82 -10.38 5.23
CA SER A 303 -19.66 -10.60 6.67
C SER A 303 -18.28 -10.21 7.18
N THR A 304 -18.25 -9.70 8.40
CA THR A 304 -17.05 -9.53 9.22
C THR A 304 -17.06 -10.59 10.30
N ASN A 305 -16.00 -11.38 10.35
CA ASN A 305 -15.83 -12.51 11.25
C ASN A 305 -14.66 -12.24 12.19
N VAL A 306 -14.79 -12.60 13.47
CA VAL A 306 -13.70 -12.53 14.45
C VAL A 306 -13.55 -13.88 15.12
N VAL A 307 -12.32 -14.33 15.31
CA VAL A 307 -11.98 -15.53 16.09
C VAL A 307 -10.96 -15.15 17.14
N ILE A 308 -11.17 -15.61 18.37
CA ILE A 308 -10.22 -15.49 19.48
C ILE A 308 -9.74 -16.89 19.86
N ILE A 309 -8.42 -17.08 19.91
CA ILE A 309 -7.80 -18.33 20.34
C ILE A 309 -6.92 -18.14 21.58
N ASP A 310 -6.71 -19.22 22.35
CA ASP A 310 -5.73 -19.26 23.42
C ASP A 310 -4.33 -19.70 22.93
N GLU A 311 -3.38 -19.79 23.88
CA GLU A 311 -2.01 -20.25 23.64
C GLU A 311 -1.90 -21.71 23.18
N ASN A 312 -2.93 -22.51 23.45
CA ASN A 312 -3.04 -23.91 23.00
C ASN A 312 -3.74 -24.02 21.63
N LYS A 313 -4.03 -22.88 20.98
CA LYS A 313 -4.76 -22.76 19.71
C LYS A 313 -6.22 -23.22 19.78
N ASN A 314 -6.81 -23.28 20.98
CA ASN A 314 -8.24 -23.54 21.13
C ASN A 314 -9.03 -22.28 20.77
N ILE A 315 -10.13 -22.45 20.02
CA ILE A 315 -11.08 -21.36 19.78
C ILE A 315 -11.87 -21.10 21.06
N ILE A 316 -11.71 -19.91 21.63
CA ILE A 316 -12.38 -19.48 22.86
C ILE A 316 -13.72 -18.83 22.53
N SER A 317 -13.74 -17.99 21.50
CA SER A 317 -14.96 -17.40 20.99
C SER A 317 -14.82 -17.00 19.53
N TYR A 318 -15.94 -16.75 18.89
CA TYR A 318 -16.00 -16.09 17.60
C TYR A 318 -17.26 -15.23 17.50
N SER A 319 -17.27 -14.36 16.51
CA SER A 319 -18.45 -13.59 16.11
C SER A 319 -18.54 -13.50 14.59
N ILE A 320 -19.76 -13.40 14.08
CA ILE A 320 -20.06 -13.23 12.66
C ILE A 320 -21.13 -12.15 12.59
N ILE A 321 -20.85 -11.02 11.93
CA ILE A 321 -21.83 -9.96 11.71
C ILE A 321 -21.81 -9.49 10.25
N PRO A 322 -22.88 -8.87 9.74
CA PRO A 322 -22.84 -8.22 8.43
C PRO A 322 -21.80 -7.08 8.38
N THR A 323 -20.97 -7.01 7.34
CA THR A 323 -19.93 -5.96 7.20
C THR A 323 -20.53 -4.57 7.04
N GLY A 324 -21.68 -4.44 6.37
CA GLY A 324 -22.33 -3.15 6.14
C GLY A 324 -21.47 -2.16 5.33
N PRO A 325 -21.85 -0.86 5.30
CA PRO A 325 -21.18 0.16 4.48
C PRO A 325 -19.84 0.64 5.08
N LYS A 326 -19.60 0.39 6.37
CA LYS A 326 -18.42 0.88 7.09
C LYS A 326 -17.69 -0.28 7.75
N ALA A 327 -16.72 -0.84 7.04
CA ALA A 327 -15.94 -2.00 7.47
C ALA A 327 -15.30 -1.82 8.86
N LEU A 328 -14.81 -0.61 9.19
CA LEU A 328 -14.22 -0.30 10.49
C LEU A 328 -15.21 -0.48 11.66
N GLU A 329 -16.42 0.06 11.54
CA GLU A 329 -17.45 -0.01 12.58
C GLU A 329 -17.87 -1.46 12.83
N SER A 330 -18.01 -2.23 11.74
CA SER A 330 -18.33 -3.66 11.83
C SER A 330 -17.18 -4.49 12.39
N ALA A 331 -15.93 -4.18 12.05
CA ALA A 331 -14.76 -4.82 12.65
C ALA A 331 -14.71 -4.61 14.17
N PHE A 332 -14.89 -3.37 14.64
CA PHE A 332 -14.96 -3.08 16.07
C PHE A 332 -16.12 -3.80 16.76
N LYS A 333 -17.32 -3.72 16.20
CA LYS A 333 -18.50 -4.38 16.77
C LYS A 333 -18.34 -5.90 16.84
N ALA A 334 -17.81 -6.52 15.78
CA ALA A 334 -17.56 -7.95 15.76
C ALA A 334 -16.52 -8.33 16.82
N PHE A 335 -15.47 -7.53 16.97
CA PHE A 335 -14.43 -7.74 17.96
C PHE A 335 -14.97 -7.63 19.40
N GLU A 336 -15.76 -6.60 19.71
CA GLU A 336 -16.42 -6.46 21.01
C GLU A 336 -17.34 -7.65 21.34
N ILE A 337 -18.12 -8.14 20.36
CA ILE A 337 -18.97 -9.33 20.55
C ILE A 337 -18.10 -10.55 20.87
N ALA A 338 -16.99 -10.75 20.16
CA ALA A 338 -16.09 -11.88 20.40
C ALA A 338 -15.43 -11.79 21.80
N LEU A 339 -14.99 -10.61 22.21
CA LEU A 339 -14.45 -10.36 23.56
C LEU A 339 -15.47 -10.68 24.65
N ASN A 340 -16.70 -10.18 24.49
CA ASN A 340 -17.80 -10.43 25.43
C ASN A 340 -18.16 -11.92 25.50
N ASN A 341 -18.23 -12.61 24.37
CA ASN A 341 -18.48 -14.06 24.31
C ASN A 341 -17.36 -14.87 24.98
N ALA A 342 -16.13 -14.40 24.91
CA ALA A 342 -14.99 -15.02 25.59
C ALA A 342 -14.90 -14.66 27.09
N GLY A 343 -15.61 -13.63 27.55
CA GLY A 343 -15.51 -13.12 28.93
C GLY A 343 -14.17 -12.44 29.23
N ILE A 344 -13.49 -11.91 28.22
CA ILE A 344 -12.16 -11.29 28.35
C ILE A 344 -12.18 -9.83 27.92
N LYS A 345 -11.12 -9.07 28.24
CA LYS A 345 -10.97 -7.67 27.87
C LYS A 345 -9.97 -7.54 26.73
N GLU A 346 -10.06 -6.44 25.97
CA GLU A 346 -9.12 -6.14 24.87
C GLU A 346 -7.66 -6.20 25.32
N LYS A 347 -7.35 -5.74 26.53
CA LYS A 347 -5.99 -5.79 27.12
C LYS A 347 -5.43 -7.20 27.33
N ASP A 348 -6.28 -8.23 27.26
CA ASP A 348 -5.91 -9.64 27.40
C ASP A 348 -5.59 -10.27 26.01
N ILE A 349 -5.78 -9.52 24.93
CA ILE A 349 -5.37 -9.88 23.57
C ILE A 349 -3.92 -9.48 23.36
N THR A 350 -3.08 -10.44 23.02
CA THR A 350 -1.64 -10.26 22.80
C THR A 350 -1.34 -9.69 21.42
N SER A 351 -2.05 -10.17 20.39
CA SER A 351 -1.86 -9.73 19.01
C SER A 351 -3.15 -9.92 18.21
N ILE A 352 -3.35 -9.04 17.22
CA ILE A 352 -4.51 -9.01 16.34
C ILE A 352 -4.03 -9.00 14.88
N VAL A 353 -4.51 -9.95 14.07
CA VAL A 353 -4.27 -9.98 12.62
C VAL A 353 -5.57 -9.73 11.87
N ALA A 354 -5.53 -8.84 10.87
CA ALA A 354 -6.65 -8.59 9.98
C ALA A 354 -6.47 -9.23 8.60
N THR A 355 -7.55 -9.74 8.04
CA THR A 355 -7.70 -10.27 6.69
C THR A 355 -9.04 -9.81 6.11
N GLY A 356 -9.32 -10.13 4.85
CA GLY A 356 -10.50 -9.62 4.16
C GLY A 356 -10.17 -8.44 3.24
N TYR A 357 -11.06 -8.10 2.30
CA TYR A 357 -10.99 -6.84 1.53
C TYR A 357 -10.99 -5.61 2.44
N GLY A 358 -11.72 -5.66 3.56
CA GLY A 358 -11.82 -4.58 4.54
C GLY A 358 -10.62 -4.45 5.47
N ARG A 359 -9.62 -5.35 5.41
CA ARG A 359 -8.48 -5.38 6.35
C ARG A 359 -7.69 -4.07 6.44
N VAL A 360 -7.59 -3.35 5.31
CA VAL A 360 -6.87 -2.05 5.24
C VAL A 360 -7.56 -0.97 6.05
N SER A 361 -8.83 -1.17 6.39
CA SER A 361 -9.65 -0.25 7.16
C SER A 361 -9.70 -0.62 8.65
N ILE A 362 -8.82 -1.50 9.15
CA ILE A 362 -8.80 -1.98 10.54
C ILE A 362 -7.48 -1.53 11.21
N PRO A 363 -7.39 -0.30 11.74
CA PRO A 363 -6.16 0.30 12.24
C PRO A 363 -5.68 -0.28 13.58
N PHE A 364 -6.52 -1.05 14.27
CA PHE A 364 -6.20 -1.69 15.55
C PHE A 364 -5.67 -3.13 15.37
N ALA A 365 -5.59 -3.64 14.14
CA ALA A 365 -4.86 -4.86 13.85
C ALA A 365 -3.36 -4.57 13.69
N GLU A 366 -2.51 -5.37 14.30
CA GLU A 366 -1.06 -5.20 14.29
C GLU A 366 -0.42 -5.64 12.97
N LYS A 367 -1.06 -6.61 12.29
CA LYS A 367 -0.61 -7.13 11.00
C LYS A 367 -1.80 -7.39 10.08
N MET A 368 -1.59 -7.18 8.79
CA MET A 368 -2.55 -7.48 7.73
C MET A 368 -2.05 -8.63 6.88
N VAL A 369 -2.90 -9.63 6.65
CA VAL A 369 -2.57 -10.82 5.84
C VAL A 369 -3.68 -11.05 4.81
N THR A 370 -3.34 -11.68 3.68
CA THR A 370 -4.32 -11.97 2.62
C THR A 370 -5.27 -13.08 3.03
N GLU A 371 -6.53 -13.01 2.57
CA GLU A 371 -7.52 -14.07 2.78
C GLU A 371 -7.04 -15.42 2.27
N ILE A 372 -6.27 -15.43 1.18
CA ILE A 372 -5.69 -16.66 0.62
C ILE A 372 -4.80 -17.36 1.64
N THR A 373 -3.91 -16.61 2.27
CA THR A 373 -2.98 -17.16 3.28
C THR A 373 -3.75 -17.60 4.52
N CYS A 374 -4.69 -16.77 4.99
CA CYS A 374 -5.48 -17.05 6.18
C CYS A 374 -6.40 -18.28 5.98
N HIS A 375 -7.15 -18.37 4.88
CA HIS A 375 -7.97 -19.54 4.58
C HIS A 375 -7.14 -20.81 4.42
N GLY A 376 -5.98 -20.72 3.76
CA GLY A 376 -5.04 -21.84 3.66
C GLY A 376 -4.57 -22.33 5.03
N LYS A 377 -4.11 -21.40 5.88
CA LYS A 377 -3.65 -21.69 7.24
C LYS A 377 -4.76 -22.27 8.13
N GLY A 378 -5.94 -21.65 8.12
CA GLY A 378 -7.10 -22.10 8.88
C GLY A 378 -7.58 -23.47 8.43
N ALA A 379 -7.65 -23.72 7.12
CA ALA A 379 -8.05 -25.01 6.58
C ALA A 379 -7.08 -26.13 6.94
N PHE A 380 -5.77 -25.88 6.80
CA PHE A 380 -4.74 -26.86 7.15
C PHE A 380 -4.71 -27.16 8.66
N PHE A 381 -5.00 -26.16 9.50
CA PHE A 381 -5.12 -26.36 10.94
C PHE A 381 -6.31 -27.26 11.31
N ILE A 382 -7.45 -27.10 10.62
CA ILE A 382 -8.63 -27.95 10.85
C ILE A 382 -8.41 -29.39 10.37
N ASP A 383 -7.80 -29.58 9.20
CA ASP A 383 -7.40 -30.91 8.70
C ASP A 383 -6.12 -30.81 7.85
N ASN A 384 -5.00 -31.29 8.41
CA ASN A 384 -3.68 -31.23 7.78
C ASN A 384 -3.53 -32.06 6.49
N ARG A 385 -4.54 -32.87 6.13
CA ARG A 385 -4.60 -33.62 4.87
C ARG A 385 -5.20 -32.82 3.72
N VAL A 386 -5.78 -31.64 4.00
CA VAL A 386 -6.34 -30.76 2.97
C VAL A 386 -5.22 -30.30 2.04
N ARG A 387 -5.48 -30.38 0.74
CA ARG A 387 -4.56 -29.92 -0.32
C ARG A 387 -5.19 -28.87 -1.22
N THR A 388 -6.51 -28.76 -1.22
CA THR A 388 -7.23 -27.74 -1.97
C THR A 388 -8.34 -27.15 -1.11
N VAL A 389 -8.35 -25.82 -0.96
CA VAL A 389 -9.41 -25.07 -0.29
C VAL A 389 -10.28 -24.41 -1.36
N ILE A 390 -11.59 -24.57 -1.27
CA ILE A 390 -12.61 -23.94 -2.13
C ILE A 390 -13.38 -22.95 -1.25
N ASP A 391 -12.98 -21.69 -1.30
CA ASP A 391 -13.66 -20.63 -0.58
C ASP A 391 -14.73 -19.99 -1.48
N ILE A 392 -15.98 -19.95 -1.03
CA ILE A 392 -17.06 -19.27 -1.73
C ILE A 392 -17.67 -18.22 -0.79
N GLY A 393 -17.20 -16.99 -0.97
CA GLY A 393 -17.62 -15.82 -0.22
C GLY A 393 -18.87 -15.14 -0.79
N GLY A 394 -19.07 -13.91 -0.35
CA GLY A 394 -20.22 -13.08 -0.74
C GLY A 394 -20.14 -12.59 -2.19
N GLN A 395 -18.98 -12.13 -2.65
CA GLN A 395 -18.81 -11.51 -3.97
C GLN A 395 -17.74 -12.16 -4.85
N ASP A 396 -16.96 -13.09 -4.29
CA ASP A 396 -15.92 -13.81 -4.99
C ASP A 396 -15.87 -15.28 -4.55
N SER A 397 -15.09 -16.06 -5.27
CA SER A 397 -14.73 -17.43 -4.96
C SER A 397 -13.26 -17.64 -5.26
N LYS A 398 -12.60 -18.43 -4.41
CA LYS A 398 -11.17 -18.66 -4.46
C LYS A 398 -10.92 -20.16 -4.35
N VAL A 399 -9.98 -20.66 -5.14
CA VAL A 399 -9.45 -22.01 -4.97
C VAL A 399 -7.97 -21.89 -4.65
N ILE A 400 -7.55 -22.47 -3.54
CA ILE A 400 -6.22 -22.32 -2.96
C ILE A 400 -5.59 -23.70 -2.85
N ARG A 401 -4.39 -23.87 -3.39
CA ARG A 401 -3.64 -25.13 -3.32
C ARG A 401 -2.57 -25.04 -2.26
N LEU A 402 -2.48 -26.08 -1.45
CA LEU A 402 -1.55 -26.19 -0.33
C LEU A 402 -0.50 -27.28 -0.57
N ASP A 403 0.71 -27.08 -0.07
CA ASP A 403 1.72 -28.13 0.05
C ASP A 403 1.48 -29.02 1.29
N GLU A 404 2.41 -29.93 1.57
CA GLU A 404 2.32 -30.85 2.71
C GLU A 404 2.52 -30.17 4.06
N SER A 405 3.13 -28.98 4.08
CA SER A 405 3.35 -28.16 5.27
C SER A 405 2.24 -27.12 5.49
N GLY A 406 1.25 -27.06 4.60
CA GLY A 406 0.13 -26.11 4.66
C GLY A 406 0.45 -24.74 4.06
N ASN A 407 1.57 -24.58 3.34
CA ASN A 407 1.89 -23.35 2.64
C ASN A 407 1.10 -23.24 1.34
N VAL A 408 0.70 -22.02 0.98
CA VAL A 408 0.02 -21.75 -0.30
C VAL A 408 1.03 -21.85 -1.44
N ILE A 409 0.80 -22.78 -2.37
CA ILE A 409 1.65 -22.96 -3.55
C ILE A 409 1.07 -22.29 -4.79
N ASP A 410 -0.26 -22.19 -4.87
CA ASP A 410 -0.96 -21.64 -6.02
C ASP A 410 -2.39 -21.26 -5.65
N PHE A 411 -3.00 -20.34 -6.38
CA PHE A 411 -4.40 -19.99 -6.20
C PHE A 411 -5.02 -19.41 -7.47
N VAL A 412 -6.34 -19.53 -7.58
CA VAL A 412 -7.13 -18.85 -8.61
C VAL A 412 -8.39 -18.26 -7.98
N MET A 413 -8.87 -17.16 -8.52
CA MET A 413 -10.11 -16.52 -8.09
C MET A 413 -10.91 -15.98 -9.26
N ASN A 414 -12.22 -15.82 -9.08
CA ASN A 414 -13.08 -15.07 -9.99
C ASN A 414 -13.32 -13.66 -9.44
N ASP A 415 -12.46 -12.72 -9.81
CA ASP A 415 -12.64 -11.32 -9.39
C ASP A 415 -13.90 -10.69 -10.03
N LYS A 416 -14.65 -9.94 -9.21
CA LYS A 416 -15.75 -9.02 -9.59
C LYS A 416 -17.00 -9.64 -10.24
N CYS A 417 -17.15 -10.97 -10.23
CA CYS A 417 -18.31 -11.64 -10.80
C CYS A 417 -19.19 -12.27 -9.70
N SER A 418 -20.30 -11.60 -9.35
CA SER A 418 -21.27 -12.12 -8.37
C SER A 418 -21.82 -13.49 -8.75
N ALA A 419 -21.87 -13.83 -10.04
CA ALA A 419 -22.44 -15.07 -10.51
C ALA A 419 -21.56 -16.27 -10.14
N GLY A 420 -22.06 -17.14 -9.26
CA GLY A 420 -21.29 -18.24 -8.66
C GLY A 420 -20.91 -18.05 -7.19
N THR A 421 -21.42 -17.00 -6.53
CA THR A 421 -21.05 -16.62 -5.15
C THR A 421 -22.30 -16.54 -4.25
N GLY A 422 -22.12 -16.21 -2.98
CA GLY A 422 -23.24 -16.01 -2.05
C GLY A 422 -24.22 -14.94 -2.51
N ARG A 423 -23.73 -13.83 -3.10
CA ARG A 423 -24.59 -12.74 -3.59
C ARG A 423 -25.50 -13.17 -4.73
N PHE A 424 -25.05 -14.09 -5.57
CA PHE A 424 -25.91 -14.69 -6.59
C PHE A 424 -27.07 -15.44 -5.94
N LEU A 425 -26.80 -16.32 -4.98
CA LEU A 425 -27.85 -17.08 -4.29
C LEU A 425 -28.81 -16.16 -3.52
N GLU A 426 -28.32 -15.07 -2.90
CA GLU A 426 -29.17 -14.08 -2.24
C GLU A 426 -30.15 -13.37 -3.19
N VAL A 427 -29.71 -13.01 -4.40
CA VAL A 427 -30.59 -12.41 -5.41
C VAL A 427 -31.66 -13.42 -5.80
N MET A 428 -31.25 -14.66 -6.11
CA MET A 428 -32.17 -15.70 -6.56
C MET A 428 -33.16 -16.10 -5.47
N SER A 429 -32.77 -16.11 -4.19
CA SER A 429 -33.67 -16.43 -3.09
C SER A 429 -34.78 -15.39 -2.97
N ARG A 430 -34.45 -14.10 -3.17
CA ARG A 430 -35.43 -13.01 -3.22
C ARG A 430 -36.37 -13.15 -4.41
N THR A 431 -35.84 -13.45 -5.60
CA THR A 431 -36.65 -13.68 -6.81
C THR A 431 -37.63 -14.86 -6.63
N LEU A 432 -37.20 -15.90 -5.92
CA LEU A 432 -38.01 -17.08 -5.61
C LEU A 432 -38.91 -16.90 -4.37
N GLY A 433 -38.86 -15.76 -3.69
CA GLY A 433 -39.69 -15.47 -2.52
C GLY A 433 -39.41 -16.34 -1.29
N ILE A 434 -38.19 -16.87 -1.14
CA ILE A 434 -37.78 -17.70 0.00
C ILE A 434 -36.54 -17.15 0.68
N SER A 435 -36.33 -17.53 1.95
CA SER A 435 -35.10 -17.17 2.64
C SER A 435 -33.89 -17.93 2.10
N ILE A 436 -32.70 -17.34 2.21
CA ILE A 436 -31.45 -18.00 1.85
C ILE A 436 -31.21 -19.28 2.67
N HIS A 437 -31.71 -19.33 3.90
CA HIS A 437 -31.63 -20.50 4.79
C HIS A 437 -32.53 -21.64 4.33
N GLU A 438 -33.72 -21.34 3.80
CA GLU A 438 -34.60 -22.36 3.21
C GLU A 438 -34.01 -22.86 1.89
N MET A 439 -33.52 -21.97 1.04
CA MET A 439 -32.83 -22.33 -0.20
C MET A 439 -31.65 -23.29 0.05
N ALA A 440 -30.85 -23.02 1.10
CA ALA A 440 -29.69 -23.83 1.48
C ALA A 440 -30.02 -25.29 1.86
N LYS A 441 -31.27 -25.57 2.25
CA LYS A 441 -31.74 -26.91 2.62
C LYS A 441 -32.27 -27.72 1.43
N VAL A 442 -32.44 -27.11 0.26
CA VAL A 442 -32.95 -27.79 -0.93
C VAL A 442 -31.79 -28.52 -1.61
N HIS A 443 -31.65 -29.82 -1.34
CA HIS A 443 -30.56 -30.64 -1.86
C HIS A 443 -30.99 -32.04 -2.35
N ALA A 444 -32.27 -32.38 -2.30
CA ALA A 444 -32.78 -33.70 -2.68
C ALA A 444 -34.10 -33.62 -3.46
N GLU A 445 -34.22 -34.53 -4.43
CA GLU A 445 -35.35 -34.76 -5.33
C GLU A 445 -35.68 -33.61 -6.28
N VAL A 446 -35.25 -33.77 -7.53
CA VAL A 446 -35.71 -32.97 -8.66
C VAL A 446 -36.63 -33.78 -9.55
N LYS A 447 -37.71 -33.17 -10.01
CA LYS A 447 -38.65 -33.77 -10.98
C LYS A 447 -38.14 -33.55 -12.40
N GLU A 448 -37.55 -32.38 -12.65
CA GLU A 448 -37.00 -31.99 -13.93
C GLU A 448 -35.55 -31.49 -13.80
N ASN A 449 -34.68 -31.89 -14.73
CA ASN A 449 -33.30 -31.42 -14.77
C ASN A 449 -33.19 -30.12 -15.57
N ILE A 450 -33.38 -28.99 -14.89
CA ILE A 450 -33.25 -27.65 -15.47
C ILE A 450 -31.76 -27.24 -15.53
N THR A 451 -31.38 -26.52 -16.59
CA THR A 451 -30.05 -25.92 -16.73
C THR A 451 -30.19 -24.41 -16.84
N ILE A 452 -29.45 -23.68 -16.00
CA ILE A 452 -29.37 -22.21 -16.08
C ILE A 452 -28.16 -21.86 -16.94
N THR A 453 -28.43 -21.19 -18.05
CA THR A 453 -27.43 -20.89 -19.10
C THR A 453 -26.77 -19.53 -18.91
N SER A 454 -27.42 -18.63 -18.17
CA SER A 454 -26.94 -17.27 -17.95
C SER A 454 -25.68 -17.19 -17.08
N MET A 455 -24.65 -16.54 -17.61
CA MET A 455 -23.37 -16.34 -16.91
C MET A 455 -23.37 -15.14 -15.95
N CYS A 456 -24.31 -14.21 -16.12
CA CYS A 456 -24.47 -12.97 -15.33
C CYS A 456 -25.66 -13.10 -14.37
N THR A 457 -25.53 -12.59 -13.13
CA THR A 457 -26.60 -12.63 -12.11
C THR A 457 -27.90 -11.96 -12.60
N VAL A 458 -27.80 -10.84 -13.33
CA VAL A 458 -29.00 -10.11 -13.82
C VAL A 458 -29.76 -10.91 -14.88
N PHE A 459 -29.05 -11.59 -15.78
CA PHE A 459 -29.67 -12.45 -16.78
C PHE A 459 -30.19 -13.75 -16.18
N ALA A 460 -29.46 -14.32 -15.22
CA ALA A 460 -29.93 -15.48 -14.48
C ALA A 460 -31.22 -15.18 -13.70
N GLU A 461 -31.37 -13.97 -13.15
CA GLU A 461 -32.61 -13.54 -12.50
C GLU A 461 -33.78 -13.51 -13.49
N SER A 462 -33.55 -12.97 -14.70
CA SER A 462 -34.56 -12.95 -15.77
C SER A 462 -34.93 -14.37 -16.23
N GLU A 463 -33.94 -15.26 -16.34
CA GLU A 463 -34.13 -16.68 -16.67
C GLU A 463 -34.95 -17.40 -15.58
N VAL A 464 -34.65 -17.15 -14.31
CA VAL A 464 -35.43 -17.67 -13.17
C VAL A 464 -36.87 -17.16 -13.19
N ILE A 465 -37.11 -15.88 -13.46
CA ILE A 465 -38.47 -15.33 -13.60
C ILE A 465 -39.24 -16.03 -14.73
N SER A 466 -38.57 -16.31 -15.86
CA SER A 466 -39.18 -17.06 -16.96
C SER A 466 -39.56 -18.49 -16.56
N LEU A 467 -38.69 -19.19 -15.82
CA LEU A 467 -38.97 -20.54 -15.32
C LEU A 467 -40.13 -20.57 -14.33
N ILE A 468 -40.24 -19.55 -13.47
CA ILE A 468 -41.40 -19.36 -12.58
C ILE A 468 -42.68 -19.16 -13.41
N ALA A 469 -42.65 -18.31 -14.42
CA ALA A 469 -43.81 -18.06 -15.30
C ALA A 469 -44.24 -19.32 -16.09
N GLN A 470 -43.30 -20.22 -16.37
CA GLN A 470 -43.55 -21.53 -16.98
C GLN A 470 -44.07 -22.59 -15.98
N ASN A 471 -44.36 -22.21 -14.72
CA ASN A 471 -44.78 -23.10 -13.64
C ASN A 471 -43.80 -24.26 -13.37
N LYS A 472 -42.50 -24.03 -13.54
CA LYS A 472 -41.48 -25.01 -13.13
C LYS A 472 -41.43 -25.14 -11.61
N ASP A 473 -41.18 -26.35 -11.11
CA ASP A 473 -41.11 -26.60 -9.67
C ASP A 473 -39.94 -25.80 -9.07
N GLN A 474 -40.23 -25.10 -7.97
CA GLN A 474 -39.25 -24.24 -7.31
C GLN A 474 -37.99 -25.01 -6.89
N LYS A 475 -38.13 -26.29 -6.47
CA LYS A 475 -37.00 -27.13 -6.09
C LYS A 475 -36.08 -27.44 -7.27
N ASP A 476 -36.66 -27.65 -8.46
CA ASP A 476 -35.91 -27.91 -9.68
C ASP A 476 -35.09 -26.67 -10.09
N ILE A 477 -35.67 -25.47 -9.94
CA ILE A 477 -34.96 -24.20 -10.18
C ILE A 477 -33.80 -24.03 -9.20
N ILE A 478 -34.02 -24.28 -7.90
CA ILE A 478 -32.97 -24.16 -6.87
C ILE A 478 -31.83 -25.16 -7.14
N HIS A 479 -32.15 -26.38 -7.54
CA HIS A 479 -31.13 -27.37 -7.92
C HIS A 479 -30.30 -26.92 -9.11
N ALA A 480 -30.92 -26.34 -10.13
CA ALA A 480 -30.22 -25.78 -11.29
C ALA A 480 -29.29 -24.61 -10.89
N LEU A 481 -29.73 -23.76 -9.97
CA LEU A 481 -28.91 -22.68 -9.39
C LEU A 481 -27.70 -23.22 -8.63
N ASN A 482 -27.91 -24.22 -7.77
CA ASN A 482 -26.83 -24.88 -7.02
C ASN A 482 -25.81 -25.53 -7.97
N LYS A 483 -26.27 -26.21 -9.03
CA LYS A 483 -25.42 -26.77 -10.09
C LYS A 483 -24.63 -25.70 -10.84
N SER A 484 -25.22 -24.54 -11.09
CA SER A 484 -24.54 -23.41 -11.75
C SER A 484 -23.38 -22.89 -10.91
N VAL A 485 -23.62 -22.65 -9.61
CA VAL A 485 -22.57 -22.26 -8.64
C VAL A 485 -21.47 -23.32 -8.57
N ALA A 486 -21.84 -24.60 -8.42
CA ALA A 486 -20.89 -25.70 -8.36
C ALA A 486 -20.03 -25.83 -9.63
N SER A 487 -20.62 -25.62 -10.81
CA SER A 487 -19.88 -25.67 -12.09
C SER A 487 -18.79 -24.62 -12.15
N LYS A 488 -19.05 -23.42 -11.63
CA LYS A 488 -18.05 -22.34 -11.58
C LYS A 488 -16.94 -22.64 -10.57
N ALA A 489 -17.29 -23.12 -9.38
CA ALA A 489 -16.31 -23.51 -8.38
C ALA A 489 -15.38 -24.62 -8.89
N VAL A 490 -15.94 -25.66 -9.51
CA VAL A 490 -15.14 -26.77 -10.06
C VAL A 490 -14.30 -26.34 -11.27
N SER A 491 -14.80 -25.42 -12.11
CA SER A 491 -13.99 -24.85 -13.19
C SER A 491 -12.74 -24.12 -12.65
N LEU A 492 -12.84 -23.44 -11.50
CA LEU A 492 -11.67 -22.85 -10.84
C LEU A 492 -10.71 -23.93 -10.32
N VAL A 493 -11.22 -25.02 -9.74
CA VAL A 493 -10.40 -26.16 -9.33
C VAL A 493 -9.65 -26.76 -10.52
N ASP A 494 -10.34 -26.97 -11.64
CA ASP A 494 -9.76 -27.56 -12.85
C ASP A 494 -8.62 -26.70 -13.43
N ARG A 495 -8.69 -25.37 -13.29
CA ARG A 495 -7.65 -24.44 -13.77
C ARG A 495 -6.33 -24.57 -13.02
N ILE A 496 -6.36 -24.87 -11.71
CA ILE A 496 -5.13 -25.04 -10.91
C ILE A 496 -4.72 -26.52 -10.80
N GLY A 497 -5.61 -27.42 -11.21
CA GLY A 497 -5.43 -28.87 -11.19
C GLY A 497 -6.03 -29.51 -9.93
N ARG A 498 -6.83 -30.56 -10.13
CA ARG A 498 -7.42 -31.39 -9.07
C ARG A 498 -6.33 -32.07 -8.25
N LYS A 499 -6.28 -31.77 -6.94
CA LYS A 499 -5.21 -32.24 -6.03
C LYS A 499 -5.75 -32.51 -4.63
N GLY A 500 -5.74 -33.79 -4.26
CA GLY A 500 -5.93 -34.26 -2.89
C GLY A 500 -7.25 -33.84 -2.25
N LYS A 501 -7.30 -33.89 -0.92
CA LYS A 501 -8.51 -33.64 -0.15
C LYS A 501 -8.97 -32.18 -0.23
N TYR A 502 -10.26 -31.97 -0.52
CA TYR A 502 -10.87 -30.66 -0.69
C TYR A 502 -11.58 -30.21 0.59
N MET A 503 -11.36 -28.97 1.01
CA MET A 503 -12.15 -28.30 2.06
C MET A 503 -12.94 -27.16 1.44
N MET A 504 -14.21 -27.00 1.81
CA MET A 504 -15.01 -25.84 1.39
C MET A 504 -15.19 -24.87 2.57
N THR A 505 -14.93 -23.59 2.33
CA THR A 505 -15.04 -22.50 3.31
C THR A 505 -15.96 -21.38 2.81
N GLY A 506 -16.26 -20.43 3.69
CA GLY A 506 -17.10 -19.28 3.37
C GLY A 506 -18.60 -19.56 3.59
N GLY A 507 -19.43 -18.53 3.43
CA GLY A 507 -20.87 -18.61 3.76
C GLY A 507 -21.65 -19.63 2.92
N VAL A 508 -21.25 -19.84 1.67
CA VAL A 508 -21.94 -20.77 0.76
C VAL A 508 -21.69 -22.23 1.13
N ALA A 509 -20.66 -22.54 1.93
CA ALA A 509 -20.45 -23.90 2.45
C ALA A 509 -21.58 -24.37 3.38
N LYS A 510 -22.44 -23.46 3.87
CA LYS A 510 -23.67 -23.78 4.60
C LYS A 510 -24.85 -24.17 3.69
N ASN A 511 -24.71 -24.03 2.37
CA ASN A 511 -25.70 -24.47 1.39
C ASN A 511 -25.42 -25.92 0.99
N GLN A 512 -26.21 -26.85 1.54
CA GLN A 512 -26.02 -28.28 1.32
C GLN A 512 -26.22 -28.68 -0.14
N GLY A 513 -27.06 -27.97 -0.88
CA GLY A 513 -27.28 -28.20 -2.31
C GLY A 513 -26.03 -27.87 -3.14
N VAL A 514 -25.37 -26.74 -2.84
CA VAL A 514 -24.08 -26.38 -3.49
C VAL A 514 -22.98 -27.36 -3.12
N VAL A 515 -22.85 -27.70 -1.83
CA VAL A 515 -21.87 -28.70 -1.35
C VAL A 515 -22.03 -30.01 -2.11
N THR A 516 -23.25 -30.57 -2.14
CA THR A 516 -23.54 -31.84 -2.82
C THR A 516 -23.29 -31.75 -4.33
N ALA A 517 -23.61 -30.63 -4.96
CA ALA A 517 -23.36 -30.41 -6.38
C ALA A 517 -21.85 -30.31 -6.72
N ILE A 518 -21.05 -29.71 -5.84
CA ILE A 518 -19.57 -29.69 -5.98
C ILE A 518 -19.00 -31.09 -5.80
N GLU A 519 -19.40 -31.80 -4.73
CA GLU A 519 -18.97 -33.18 -4.47
C GLU A 519 -19.25 -34.10 -5.66
N SER A 520 -20.47 -34.02 -6.23
CA SER A 520 -20.86 -34.81 -7.39
C SER A 520 -19.99 -34.54 -8.62
N LYS A 521 -19.52 -33.31 -8.82
CA LYS A 521 -18.67 -32.91 -9.96
C LYS A 521 -17.18 -33.22 -9.74
N LEU A 522 -16.72 -33.15 -8.49
CA LEU A 522 -15.35 -33.51 -8.14
C LEU A 522 -15.17 -35.02 -8.08
N GLY A 523 -16.21 -35.77 -7.72
CA GLY A 523 -16.12 -37.21 -7.45
C GLY A 523 -15.56 -37.51 -6.05
N GLU A 524 -15.45 -36.50 -5.19
CA GLU A 524 -14.88 -36.60 -3.85
C GLU A 524 -15.74 -35.85 -2.83
N LYS A 525 -15.70 -36.29 -1.57
CA LYS A 525 -16.37 -35.63 -0.45
C LYS A 525 -15.61 -34.40 0.00
N LEU A 526 -16.33 -33.30 0.25
CA LEU A 526 -15.76 -32.07 0.78
C LEU A 526 -15.60 -32.20 2.30
N VAL A 527 -14.51 -31.67 2.84
CA VAL A 527 -14.40 -31.38 4.27
C VAL A 527 -15.14 -30.07 4.52
N ILE A 528 -16.17 -30.13 5.36
CA ILE A 528 -16.94 -28.95 5.80
C ILE A 528 -16.65 -28.72 7.28
N PRO A 529 -15.96 -27.64 7.66
CA PRO A 529 -15.75 -27.27 9.06
C PRO A 529 -17.07 -27.02 9.78
N ALA A 530 -17.08 -27.13 11.12
CA ALA A 530 -18.27 -26.87 11.93
C ALA A 530 -18.83 -25.46 11.71
N GLU A 531 -17.96 -24.47 11.56
CA GLU A 531 -18.31 -23.12 11.15
C GLU A 531 -17.42 -22.68 9.98
N PRO A 532 -17.87 -22.85 8.73
CA PRO A 532 -17.07 -22.53 7.54
C PRO A 532 -16.79 -21.04 7.33
N GLN A 533 -17.59 -20.13 7.91
CA GLN A 533 -17.43 -18.69 7.71
C GLN A 533 -16.23 -18.12 8.47
N ILE A 534 -15.81 -18.75 9.56
CA ILE A 534 -14.75 -18.19 10.42
C ILE A 534 -13.35 -18.64 10.01
N ILE A 535 -13.18 -19.47 8.98
CA ILE A 535 -11.89 -20.09 8.67
C ILE A 535 -10.83 -19.05 8.27
N GLY A 536 -11.21 -17.98 7.57
CA GLY A 536 -10.32 -16.85 7.30
C GLY A 536 -9.87 -16.17 8.60
N ALA A 537 -10.80 -15.86 9.50
CA ALA A 537 -10.49 -15.26 10.79
C ALA A 537 -9.65 -16.20 11.69
N LEU A 538 -9.92 -17.51 11.67
CA LEU A 538 -9.12 -18.51 12.39
C LEU A 538 -7.68 -18.54 11.88
N GLY A 539 -7.48 -18.54 10.57
CA GLY A 539 -6.15 -18.44 9.97
C GLY A 539 -5.40 -17.20 10.39
N ALA A 540 -6.08 -16.05 10.44
CA ALA A 540 -5.51 -14.81 10.94
C ALA A 540 -5.12 -14.92 12.43
N ALA A 541 -5.97 -15.51 13.28
CA ALA A 541 -5.69 -15.71 14.71
C ALA A 541 -4.47 -16.63 14.93
N LEU A 542 -4.33 -17.68 14.13
CA LEU A 542 -3.17 -18.58 14.17
C LEU A 542 -1.88 -17.87 13.77
N ILE A 543 -1.94 -16.97 12.79
CA ILE A 543 -0.79 -16.15 12.40
C ILE A 543 -0.44 -15.13 13.50
N ALA A 544 -1.45 -14.58 14.18
CA ALA A 544 -1.25 -13.70 15.34
C ALA A 544 -0.50 -14.44 16.47
N PHE A 545 -0.86 -15.71 16.73
CA PHE A 545 -0.14 -16.57 17.67
C PHE A 545 1.32 -16.81 17.25
N GLU A 546 1.56 -17.17 15.98
CA GLU A 546 2.91 -17.46 15.46
C GLU A 546 3.83 -16.24 15.49
N GLY A 547 3.30 -15.03 15.23
CA GLY A 547 4.06 -13.78 15.26
C GLY A 547 4.59 -13.37 16.64
N THR A 548 4.16 -14.02 17.72
CA THR A 548 4.62 -13.75 19.09
C THR A 548 5.62 -14.76 19.64
N ASN A 549 5.81 -15.89 18.95
CA ASN A 549 6.75 -16.96 19.33
C ASN A 549 8.02 -16.97 18.45
N GLY A 550 8.23 -15.91 17.66
CA GLY A 550 9.36 -15.74 16.74
C GLY A 550 10.46 -14.87 17.31
#